data_AF-A0A9E7B5U7-F1
#
_entry.id   AF-A0A9E7B5U7-F1
#
_cell.length_a   1.000
_cell.length_b   1.000
_cell.length_c   1.000
_cell.angle_alpha   90.00
_cell.angle_beta   90.00
_cell.angle_gamma   90.00
#
_symmetry.space_group_name_H-M   'P 1'
#
loop_
_entity.id
_entity.type
_entity.pdbx_description
1 polymer ?
#
loop_
_entity_poly.entity_id
_entity_poly.type
_entity_poly.pdbx_seq_one_letter_code
_entity_poly.pdbx_strand_id
1 'polypeptide(L)'
;MKILRGTLFGGIAFFFLGWLVWGMLLMDFSKANYNQTIYLPDDGMIWWAMIASNLVLALLVTLALNWAGAKTIVDGLKLGALVGGLYALTTDLGMYSMTTVILNVTAVVVDTLAYAVVTAVTGLIIVLTWGKK
;
A
#
# COMPACT_ATOMS: atom_id res chain seq x y z
N MET A 1 -22.29 -1.92 5.28
CA MET A 1 -21.47 -3.15 5.37
C MET A 1 -20.39 -3.31 4.29
N LYS A 2 -20.57 -2.85 3.04
CA LYS A 2 -19.54 -3.01 1.99
C LYS A 2 -18.22 -2.31 2.33
N ILE A 3 -18.29 -1.04 2.74
CA ILE A 3 -17.09 -0.25 3.11
C ILE A 3 -16.38 -0.90 4.30
N LEU A 4 -17.10 -1.19 5.39
CA LEU A 4 -16.52 -1.81 6.58
C LEU A 4 -15.80 -3.14 6.28
N ARG A 5 -16.42 -4.03 5.50
CA ARG A 5 -15.80 -5.31 5.09
C ARG A 5 -14.59 -5.07 4.18
N GLY A 6 -14.72 -4.20 3.19
CA GLY A 6 -13.60 -3.84 2.31
C GLY A 6 -12.40 -3.31 3.09
N THR A 7 -12.61 -2.37 4.00
CA THR A 7 -11.55 -1.82 4.84
C THR A 7 -10.89 -2.87 5.73
N LEU A 8 -11.68 -3.73 6.40
CA LEU A 8 -11.13 -4.72 7.31
C LEU A 8 -10.29 -5.78 6.57
N PHE A 9 -10.87 -6.42 5.54
CA PHE A 9 -10.17 -7.45 4.78
C PHE A 9 -9.04 -6.88 3.93
N GLY A 10 -9.23 -5.66 3.40
CA GLY A 10 -8.18 -4.93 2.70
C GLY A 10 -7.01 -4.58 3.61
N GLY A 11 -7.26 -4.16 4.85
CA GLY A 11 -6.20 -3.84 5.82
C GLY A 11 -5.40 -5.07 6.24
N ILE A 12 -6.08 -6.21 6.46
CA ILE A 12 -5.42 -7.50 6.73
C ILE A 12 -4.55 -7.91 5.54
N ALA A 13 -5.09 -7.82 4.32
CA ALA A 13 -4.32 -8.13 3.11
C ALA A 13 -3.11 -7.22 2.96
N PHE A 14 -3.29 -5.91 3.15
CA PHE A 14 -2.22 -4.93 3.03
C PHE A 14 -1.11 -5.16 4.05
N PHE A 15 -1.45 -5.57 5.29
CA PHE A 15 -0.45 -5.91 6.30
C PHE A 15 0.44 -7.09 5.88
N PHE A 16 -0.17 -8.22 5.47
CA PHE A 16 0.60 -9.41 5.10
C PHE A 16 1.35 -9.23 3.77
N LEU A 17 0.73 -8.59 2.78
CA LEU A 17 1.39 -8.28 1.51
C LEU A 17 2.51 -7.27 1.72
N GLY A 18 2.32 -6.30 2.60
CA GLY A 18 3.34 -5.30 2.91
C GLY A 18 4.56 -5.92 3.59
N TRP A 19 4.35 -6.79 4.57
CA TRP A 19 5.43 -7.58 5.17
C TRP A 19 6.15 -8.44 4.12
N LEU A 20 5.42 -9.12 3.24
CA LEU A 20 6.02 -9.94 2.20
C LEU A 20 6.86 -9.10 1.21
N VAL A 21 6.31 -7.99 0.71
CA VAL A 21 6.98 -7.20 -0.32
C VAL A 21 8.16 -6.41 0.24
N TRP A 22 7.96 -5.59 1.28
CA TRP A 22 9.02 -4.73 1.79
C TRP A 22 9.88 -5.40 2.86
N GLY A 23 9.31 -6.30 3.67
CA GLY A 23 10.02 -6.99 4.73
C GLY A 23 10.80 -8.22 4.29
N MET A 24 10.47 -8.81 3.12
CA MET A 24 11.13 -10.00 2.60
C MET A 24 11.71 -9.77 1.20
N LEU A 25 10.86 -9.50 0.20
CA LEU A 25 11.28 -9.49 -1.21
C LEU A 25 12.19 -8.30 -1.57
N LEU A 26 11.90 -7.12 -1.03
CA LEU A 26 12.64 -5.88 -1.28
C LEU A 26 13.54 -5.48 -0.11
N MET A 27 13.74 -6.34 0.89
CA MET A 27 14.49 -5.98 2.10
C MET A 27 15.90 -5.45 1.80
N ASP A 28 16.67 -6.18 0.98
CA ASP A 28 18.05 -5.77 0.65
C ASP A 28 18.09 -4.54 -0.27
N PHE A 29 17.11 -4.43 -1.18
CA PHE A 29 16.93 -3.23 -1.98
C PHE A 29 16.66 -2.01 -1.08
N SER A 30 15.78 -2.14 -0.10
CA SER A 30 15.45 -1.07 0.83
C SER A 30 16.67 -0.64 1.67
N LYS A 31 17.46 -1.60 2.16
CA LYS A 31 18.70 -1.31 2.90
C LYS A 31 19.71 -0.51 2.10
N ALA A 32 19.80 -0.76 0.80
CA ALA A 32 20.77 -0.12 -0.08
C ALA A 32 20.30 1.26 -0.62
N ASN A 33 18.99 1.53 -0.63
CA ASN A 33 18.43 2.68 -1.35
C ASN A 33 17.65 3.69 -0.49
N TYR A 34 17.46 3.42 0.80
CA TYR A 34 16.85 4.35 1.76
C TYR A 34 17.81 4.68 2.90
N ASN A 35 17.66 5.85 3.51
CA ASN A 35 18.45 6.24 4.66
C ASN A 35 18.07 5.38 5.88
N GLN A 36 19.01 4.54 6.32
CA GLN A 36 18.77 3.59 7.41
C GLN A 36 18.69 4.24 8.80
N THR A 37 19.16 5.49 8.97
CA THR A 37 19.20 6.14 10.29
C THR A 37 17.82 6.59 10.79
N ILE A 38 16.78 6.51 9.95
CA ILE A 38 15.42 6.94 10.27
C ILE A 38 14.56 5.82 10.86
N TYR A 39 14.96 4.55 10.71
CA TYR A 39 14.16 3.42 11.15
C TYR A 39 14.25 3.27 12.68
N LEU A 40 13.11 2.88 13.27
CA LEU A 40 13.08 2.43 14.66
C LEU A 40 13.84 1.11 14.79
N PRO A 41 14.40 0.80 15.97
CA PRO A 41 14.92 -0.53 16.25
C PRO A 41 13.79 -1.57 16.16
N ASP A 42 14.15 -2.85 15.93
CA ASP A 42 13.19 -3.94 15.67
C ASP A 42 12.15 -4.13 16.79
N ASP A 43 12.53 -3.87 18.04
CA ASP A 43 11.67 -3.92 19.23
C ASP A 43 10.92 -2.61 19.52
N GLY A 44 11.23 -1.55 18.77
CA GLY A 44 10.65 -0.21 18.91
C GLY A 44 9.38 0.01 18.09
N MET A 45 8.89 -0.99 17.35
CA MET A 45 7.75 -0.81 16.45
C MET A 45 6.47 -0.42 17.18
N ILE A 46 5.86 0.70 16.75
CA ILE A 46 4.59 1.20 17.28
C ILE A 46 3.43 0.46 16.59
N TRP A 47 3.04 -0.69 17.15
CA TRP A 47 2.07 -1.62 16.56
C TRP A 47 0.71 -1.01 16.19
N TRP A 48 0.15 -0.17 17.07
CA TRP A 48 -1.17 0.42 16.80
C TRP A 48 -1.14 1.35 15.57
N ALA A 49 -0.04 2.09 15.39
CA ALA A 49 0.14 3.00 14.26
C ALA A 49 0.33 2.21 12.96
N MET A 50 1.07 1.10 13.01
CA MET A 50 1.21 0.16 11.89
C MET A 50 -0.15 -0.43 11.49
N ILE A 51 -0.95 -0.92 12.43
CA ILE A 51 -2.27 -1.48 12.12
C ILE A 51 -3.20 -0.38 11.56
N ALA A 52 -3.19 0.81 12.19
CA ALA A 52 -4.01 1.93 11.75
C ALA A 52 -3.64 2.42 10.35
N SER A 53 -2.34 2.51 10.01
CA SER A 53 -1.91 2.94 8.68
C SER A 53 -2.40 1.98 7.58
N ASN A 54 -2.31 0.66 7.83
CA ASN A 54 -2.81 -0.36 6.91
C ASN A 54 -4.33 -0.24 6.71
N LEU A 55 -5.09 -0.05 7.80
CA LEU A 55 -6.54 0.13 7.73
C LEU A 55 -6.94 1.42 7.01
N VAL A 56 -6.21 2.52 7.22
CA VAL A 56 -6.48 3.81 6.58
C VAL A 56 -6.23 3.74 5.08
N LEU A 57 -5.12 3.12 4.64
CA LEU A 57 -4.87 2.95 3.20
C LEU A 57 -5.89 1.99 2.57
N ALA A 58 -6.25 0.90 3.25
CA ALA A 58 -7.32 0.02 2.78
C ALA A 58 -8.67 0.73 2.70
N LEU A 59 -8.98 1.65 3.61
CA LEU A 59 -10.15 2.51 3.54
C LEU A 59 -10.09 3.43 2.32
N LEU A 60 -8.95 4.07 2.04
CA LEU A 60 -8.78 4.92 0.85
C LEU A 60 -9.07 4.13 -0.44
N VAL A 61 -8.47 2.95 -0.59
CA VAL A 61 -8.70 2.08 -1.76
C VAL A 61 -10.17 1.63 -1.82
N THR A 62 -10.76 1.27 -0.68
CA THR A 62 -12.18 0.87 -0.61
C THR A 62 -13.13 1.99 -1.03
N LEU A 63 -12.88 3.22 -0.58
CA LEU A 63 -13.67 4.38 -0.94
C LEU A 63 -13.52 4.71 -2.42
N ALA A 64 -12.29 4.71 -2.95
CA ALA A 64 -12.03 4.97 -4.36
C ALA A 64 -12.76 3.96 -5.26
N LEU A 65 -12.68 2.67 -4.93
CA LEU A 65 -13.40 1.61 -5.65
C LEU A 65 -14.93 1.78 -5.57
N ASN A 66 -15.45 2.12 -4.39
CA ASN A 66 -16.88 2.33 -4.19
C ASN A 66 -17.40 3.54 -4.98
N TRP A 67 -16.67 4.66 -4.97
CA TRP A 67 -17.01 5.87 -5.73
C TRP A 67 -16.91 5.65 -7.24
N ALA A 68 -15.95 4.86 -7.70
CA ALA A 68 -15.84 4.46 -9.10
C ALA A 68 -16.92 3.45 -9.54
N GLY A 69 -17.76 2.96 -8.62
CA GLY A 69 -18.82 2.00 -8.94
C GLY A 69 -18.31 0.64 -9.41
N ALA A 70 -17.12 0.24 -8.94
CA ALA A 70 -16.49 -1.02 -9.29
C ALA A 70 -17.38 -2.22 -8.89
N LYS A 71 -17.34 -3.28 -9.70
CA LYS A 71 -18.18 -4.48 -9.55
C LYS A 71 -17.43 -5.78 -9.78
N THR A 72 -16.30 -5.74 -10.47
CA THR A 72 -15.55 -6.91 -10.92
C THR A 72 -14.15 -6.94 -10.32
N ILE A 73 -13.56 -8.14 -10.25
CA ILE A 73 -12.18 -8.33 -9.81
C ILE A 73 -11.21 -7.47 -10.64
N VAL A 74 -11.47 -7.33 -11.95
CA VAL A 74 -10.64 -6.52 -12.85
C VAL A 74 -10.72 -5.04 -12.49
N ASP A 75 -11.88 -4.54 -12.05
CA ASP A 75 -12.02 -3.18 -11.53
C ASP A 75 -11.15 -3.00 -10.28
N GLY A 76 -11.19 -3.99 -9.38
CA GLY A 76 -10.35 -4.07 -8.18
C GLY A 76 -8.86 -3.96 -8.48
N LEU A 77 -8.38 -4.78 -9.40
CA LEU A 77 -6.98 -4.77 -9.82
C LEU A 77 -6.57 -3.43 -10.42
N LYS A 78 -7.33 -2.91 -11.40
CA LYS A 78 -6.96 -1.69 -12.14
C LYS A 78 -7.02 -0.44 -11.26
N LEU A 79 -8.13 -0.25 -10.54
CA LEU A 79 -8.30 0.93 -9.69
C LEU A 79 -7.44 0.83 -8.44
N GLY A 80 -7.27 -0.38 -7.88
CA GLY A 80 -6.32 -0.62 -6.79
C GLY A 80 -4.90 -0.25 -7.19
N ALA A 81 -4.42 -0.73 -8.34
CA ALA A 81 -3.10 -0.39 -8.87
C ALA A 81 -2.91 1.11 -9.07
N LEU A 82 -3.90 1.75 -9.71
CA LEU A 82 -3.85 3.17 -10.00
C LEU A 82 -3.79 4.02 -8.72
N VAL A 83 -4.67 3.74 -7.76
CA VAL A 83 -4.73 4.50 -6.50
C VAL A 83 -3.45 4.33 -5.68
N GLY A 84 -2.98 3.09 -5.51
CA GLY A 84 -1.76 2.83 -4.74
C GLY A 84 -0.49 3.34 -5.42
N GLY A 85 -0.36 3.14 -6.74
CA GLY A 85 0.77 3.64 -7.50
C GLY A 85 0.86 5.17 -7.49
N LEU A 86 -0.27 5.87 -7.67
CA LEU A 86 -0.28 7.34 -7.57
C LEU A 86 -0.03 7.84 -6.15
N TYR A 87 -0.53 7.13 -5.14
CA TYR A 87 -0.26 7.43 -3.73
C TYR A 87 1.24 7.33 -3.43
N ALA A 88 1.88 6.22 -3.80
CA ALA A 88 3.32 6.05 -3.60
C ALA A 88 4.12 7.08 -4.39
N LEU A 89 3.82 7.26 -5.68
CA LEU A 89 4.55 8.18 -6.54
C LEU A 89 4.54 9.62 -6.02
N THR A 90 3.38 10.11 -5.54
CA THR A 90 3.30 11.47 -4.98
C THR A 90 4.09 11.59 -3.66
N THR A 91 3.99 10.58 -2.79
CA THR A 91 4.72 10.56 -1.51
C THR A 91 6.23 10.49 -1.73
N ASP A 92 6.68 9.59 -2.60
CA ASP A 92 8.08 9.39 -2.90
C ASP A 92 8.71 10.59 -3.58
N LEU A 93 8.05 11.18 -4.58
CA LEU A 93 8.55 12.40 -5.22
C LEU A 93 8.62 13.57 -4.22
N GLY A 94 7.63 13.69 -3.34
CA GLY A 94 7.65 14.66 -2.25
C GLY A 94 8.87 14.46 -1.34
N MET A 95 9.09 13.23 -0.86
CA MET A 95 10.23 12.90 -0.01
C MET A 95 11.57 13.07 -0.72
N TYR A 96 11.69 12.61 -1.97
CA TYR A 96 12.90 12.72 -2.77
C TYR A 96 13.28 14.18 -3.06
N SER A 97 12.28 15.07 -3.17
CA SER A 97 12.52 16.49 -3.46
C SER A 97 12.95 17.32 -2.25
N MET A 98 12.58 16.94 -1.03
CA MET A 98 12.77 17.78 0.17
C MET A 98 13.51 17.10 1.32
N THR A 99 13.85 15.81 1.22
CA THR A 99 14.45 15.03 2.31
C THR A 99 15.61 14.17 1.81
N THR A 100 16.29 13.50 2.74
CA THR A 100 17.35 12.51 2.45
C THR A 100 16.90 11.07 2.67
N VAL A 101 15.58 10.82 2.77
CA VAL A 101 15.03 9.49 3.03
C VAL A 101 15.25 8.54 1.85
N ILE A 102 14.99 9.02 0.62
CA ILE A 102 15.12 8.25 -0.62
C ILE A 102 16.43 8.65 -1.31
N LEU A 103 17.32 7.69 -1.54
CA LEU A 103 18.69 8.00 -1.99
C LEU A 103 18.83 8.16 -3.51
N ASN A 104 17.85 7.68 -4.29
CA ASN A 104 17.89 7.75 -5.74
C ASN A 104 16.50 7.58 -6.38
N VAL A 105 16.37 7.97 -7.65
CA VAL A 105 15.13 7.82 -8.44
C VAL A 105 14.75 6.35 -8.67
N THR A 106 15.70 5.42 -8.67
CA THR A 106 15.38 3.99 -8.84
C THR A 106 14.51 3.49 -7.69
N ALA A 107 14.76 3.93 -6.45
CA ALA A 107 13.89 3.62 -5.31
C ALA A 107 12.45 4.15 -5.49
N VAL A 108 12.29 5.38 -5.98
CA VAL A 108 10.96 5.95 -6.27
C VAL A 108 10.20 5.07 -7.26
N VAL A 109 10.84 4.65 -8.35
CA VAL A 109 10.20 3.81 -9.37
C VAL A 109 9.85 2.43 -8.84
N VAL A 110 10.78 1.79 -8.11
CA VAL A 110 10.56 0.45 -7.56
C VAL A 110 9.43 0.45 -6.53
N ASP A 111 9.40 1.43 -5.63
CA ASP A 111 8.36 1.52 -4.61
C ASP A 111 6.98 1.84 -5.21
N THR A 112 6.93 2.76 -6.19
CA THR A 112 5.70 3.03 -6.94
C THR A 112 5.12 1.77 -7.59
N LEU A 113 5.97 0.94 -8.21
CA LEU A 113 5.55 -0.32 -8.83
C LEU A 113 5.14 -1.35 -7.77
N ALA A 114 5.87 -1.44 -6.66
CA ALA A 114 5.55 -2.32 -5.54
C ALA A 114 4.17 -1.98 -4.95
N TYR A 115 3.91 -0.70 -4.68
CA TYR A 115 2.60 -0.24 -4.23
C TYR A 115 1.51 -0.55 -5.24
N ALA A 116 1.73 -0.27 -6.54
CA ALA A 116 0.74 -0.58 -7.57
C ALA A 116 0.37 -2.08 -7.58
N VAL A 117 1.34 -2.98 -7.43
CA VAL A 117 1.07 -4.42 -7.36
C VAL A 117 0.33 -4.79 -6.07
N VAL A 118 0.82 -4.34 -4.92
CA VAL A 118 0.23 -4.68 -3.61
C VAL A 118 -1.20 -4.16 -3.51
N THR A 119 -1.46 -2.91 -3.91
CA THR A 119 -2.81 -2.34 -3.86
C THR A 119 -3.73 -2.89 -4.95
N ALA A 120 -3.20 -3.39 -6.07
CA ALA A 120 -4.01 -4.15 -7.03
C ALA A 120 -4.58 -5.41 -6.38
N VAL A 121 -3.73 -6.21 -5.72
CA VAL A 121 -4.13 -7.45 -5.05
C VAL A 121 -5.08 -7.14 -3.88
N THR A 122 -4.78 -6.09 -3.09
CA THR A 122 -5.69 -5.62 -2.05
C THR A 122 -7.04 -5.15 -2.62
N GLY A 123 -7.03 -4.44 -3.74
CA GLY A 123 -8.25 -4.00 -4.45
C GLY A 123 -9.11 -5.18 -4.92
N LEU A 124 -8.49 -6.22 -5.48
CA LEU A 124 -9.15 -7.49 -5.79
C LEU A 124 -9.84 -8.08 -4.56
N ILE A 125 -9.14 -8.16 -3.43
CA ILE A 125 -9.68 -8.72 -2.18
C ILE A 125 -10.87 -7.89 -1.70
N ILE A 126 -10.76 -6.56 -1.73
CA ILE A 126 -11.86 -5.64 -1.36
C ILE A 126 -13.11 -5.93 -2.19
N VAL A 127 -12.97 -6.05 -3.51
CA VAL A 127 -14.12 -6.31 -4.41
C VAL A 127 -14.79 -7.65 -4.10
N LEU A 128 -14.02 -8.69 -3.79
CA LEU A 128 -14.57 -10.00 -3.40
C LEU A 128 -15.47 -9.90 -2.16
N THR A 129 -15.27 -8.91 -1.29
CA THR A 129 -16.09 -8.71 -0.09
C THR A 129 -17.41 -7.97 -0.32
N TRP A 130 -17.67 -7.42 -1.51
CA TRP A 130 -18.88 -6.64 -1.76
C TRP A 130 -20.19 -7.45 -1.72
N GLY A 131 -20.11 -8.77 -1.85
CA GLY A 131 -21.27 -9.66 -1.90
C GLY A 131 -21.95 -9.67 -3.28
N LYS A 132 -22.74 -10.72 -3.54
CA LYS A 132 -23.57 -10.80 -4.75
C LYS A 132 -24.65 -9.71 -4.69
N LYS A 133 -24.92 -9.08 -5.83
CA LYS A 133 -26.04 -8.15 -5.98
C LYS A 133 -27.37 -8.86 -5.76
#